data_AF-A0A841VU15-F1
#
_entry.id   AF-A0A841VU15-F1
#
_cell.length_a   1.000
_cell.length_b   1.000
_cell.length_c   1.000
_cell.angle_alpha   90.00
_cell.angle_beta   90.00
_cell.angle_gamma   90.00
#
_symmetry.space_group_name_H-M   'P 1'
#
loop_
_entity.id
_entity.type
_entity.pdbx_description
1 polymer ?
#
loop_
_entity_poly.entity_id
_entity_poly.type
_entity_poly.pdbx_seq_one_letter_code
_entity_poly.pdbx_strand_id
1 'polypeptide(L)'
;MPAENYNEQNLVGNNFNGQYLNGSTFFKTSLNEVQFVGTQLRSTNFTESVWLNVNASNAIFAPSASFSTPTSFVGVTLENVNFSGADLSQVDLSFVNTKEINQFIYNRSIGTLYFDVDSTGGVSQVEIVKFSNNPALTRNDIVVV
;
A
#
# COMPACT_ATOMS: atom_id res chain seq x y z
N MET A 1 24.36 -0.35 -9.35
CA MET A 1 24.61 -1.16 -8.13
C MET A 1 24.08 -2.55 -8.39
N PRO A 2 24.68 -3.60 -7.80
CA PRO A 2 24.10 -4.94 -7.86
C PRO A 2 22.70 -4.95 -7.23
N ALA A 3 21.88 -5.92 -7.61
CA ALA A 3 20.61 -6.18 -6.92
C ALA A 3 20.90 -6.66 -5.49
N GLU A 4 20.19 -6.10 -4.52
CA GLU A 4 20.35 -6.43 -3.12
C GLU A 4 19.37 -7.54 -2.70
N ASN A 5 19.78 -8.33 -1.70
CA ASN A 5 18.94 -9.42 -1.17
C ASN A 5 18.61 -9.16 0.30
N TYR A 6 17.35 -8.82 0.55
CA TYR A 6 16.79 -8.60 1.88
C TYR A 6 15.82 -9.69 2.32
N ASN A 7 15.75 -10.83 1.62
CA ASN A 7 14.72 -11.84 1.86
C ASN A 7 14.63 -12.25 3.33
N GLU A 8 13.40 -12.36 3.83
CA GLU A 8 13.05 -12.79 5.19
C GLU A 8 13.64 -11.92 6.31
N GLN A 9 14.20 -10.76 5.98
CA GLN A 9 14.75 -9.86 6.98
C GLN A 9 13.66 -9.05 7.67
N ASN A 10 13.94 -8.74 8.94
CA ASN A 10 13.22 -7.72 9.68
C ASN A 10 13.94 -6.38 9.51
N LEU A 11 13.28 -5.44 8.83
CA LEU A 11 13.85 -4.16 8.43
C LEU A 11 13.19 -2.98 9.16
N VAL A 12 12.66 -3.21 10.37
CA VAL A 12 11.95 -2.16 11.14
C VAL A 12 12.75 -0.86 11.22
N GLY A 13 12.13 0.24 10.84
CA GLY A 13 12.67 1.59 10.93
C GLY A 13 13.77 1.93 9.92
N ASN A 14 14.08 1.04 8.97
CA ASN A 14 15.12 1.30 7.98
C ASN A 14 14.77 2.45 7.04
N ASN A 15 15.80 3.18 6.60
CA ASN A 15 15.68 4.30 5.68
C ASN A 15 16.39 4.00 4.35
N PHE A 16 15.60 3.82 3.31
CA PHE A 16 16.02 3.56 1.94
C PHE A 16 15.76 4.75 1.00
N ASN A 17 15.52 5.95 1.55
CA ASN A 17 15.15 7.12 0.76
C ASN A 17 16.18 7.42 -0.34
N GLY A 18 15.70 7.64 -1.56
CA GLY A 18 16.50 7.99 -2.73
C GLY A 18 17.44 6.89 -3.23
N GLN A 19 17.41 5.68 -2.65
CA GLN A 19 18.30 4.60 -3.06
C GLN A 19 17.93 3.99 -4.42
N TYR A 20 18.93 3.38 -5.07
CA TYR A 20 18.75 2.59 -6.28
C TYR A 20 18.67 1.11 -5.93
N LEU A 21 17.44 0.61 -5.76
CA LEU A 21 17.14 -0.77 -5.37
C LEU A 21 16.48 -1.58 -6.49
N ASN A 22 16.53 -1.10 -7.74
CA ASN A 22 15.96 -1.81 -8.88
C ASN A 22 16.51 -3.24 -8.98
N GLY A 23 15.62 -4.22 -9.20
CA GLY A 23 15.97 -5.64 -9.30
C GLY A 23 16.24 -6.33 -7.96
N SER A 24 16.17 -5.62 -6.83
CA SER A 24 16.40 -6.20 -5.50
C SER A 24 15.25 -7.12 -5.07
N THR A 25 15.46 -7.88 -4.00
CA THR A 25 14.44 -8.78 -3.45
C THR A 25 14.19 -8.53 -1.98
N PHE A 26 12.91 -8.45 -1.64
CA PHE A 26 12.31 -8.24 -0.31
C PHE A 26 11.30 -9.35 0.00
N PHE A 27 11.50 -10.54 -0.56
CA PHE A 27 10.60 -11.68 -0.39
C PHE A 27 10.41 -11.99 1.10
N LYS A 28 9.15 -12.09 1.56
CA LYS A 28 8.80 -12.38 2.97
C LYS A 28 9.43 -11.45 4.01
N THR A 29 9.75 -10.20 3.64
CA THR A 29 10.31 -9.23 4.60
C THR A 29 9.24 -8.63 5.51
N SER A 30 9.67 -8.21 6.71
CA SER A 30 8.88 -7.33 7.57
C SER A 30 9.40 -5.90 7.46
N LEU A 31 8.58 -5.03 6.90
CA LEU A 31 8.83 -3.61 6.65
C LEU A 31 7.92 -2.77 7.55
N ASN A 32 8.28 -2.63 8.82
CA ASN A 32 7.56 -1.76 9.75
C ASN A 32 8.26 -0.40 9.88
N GLU A 33 7.55 0.72 9.73
CA GLU A 33 8.09 2.09 9.84
C GLU A 33 9.21 2.41 8.82
N VAL A 34 9.26 1.68 7.70
CA VAL A 34 10.31 1.83 6.69
C VAL A 34 10.07 3.05 5.79
N GLN A 35 11.16 3.71 5.38
CA GLN A 35 11.12 4.84 4.46
C GLN A 35 11.71 4.46 3.08
N PHE A 36 10.89 4.58 2.03
CA PHE A 36 11.22 4.40 0.61
C PHE A 36 10.98 5.67 -0.22
N VAL A 37 11.14 6.85 0.39
CA VAL A 37 10.82 8.13 -0.27
C VAL A 37 11.74 8.38 -1.45
N GLY A 38 11.18 8.53 -2.65
CA GLY A 38 11.96 8.77 -3.88
C GLY A 38 12.84 7.59 -4.31
N THR A 39 12.62 6.39 -3.75
CA THR A 39 13.45 5.21 -4.02
C THR A 39 13.11 4.59 -5.38
N GLN A 40 14.14 4.10 -6.08
CA GLN A 40 13.99 3.39 -7.35
C GLN A 40 13.79 1.90 -7.06
N LEU A 41 12.59 1.38 -7.30
CA LEU A 41 12.14 0.04 -6.92
C LEU A 41 11.65 -0.78 -8.12
N ARG A 42 12.13 -0.50 -9.34
CA ARG A 42 11.70 -1.21 -10.55
C ARG A 42 12.15 -2.66 -10.55
N SER A 43 11.32 -3.56 -11.07
CA SER A 43 11.60 -5.01 -11.09
C SER A 43 11.96 -5.59 -9.72
N THR A 44 11.48 -4.98 -8.63
CA THR A 44 11.76 -5.46 -7.27
C THR A 44 10.76 -6.56 -6.91
N ASN A 45 11.21 -7.55 -6.15
CA ASN A 45 10.33 -8.59 -5.64
C ASN A 45 9.89 -8.29 -4.20
N PHE A 46 8.63 -7.90 -3.99
CA PHE A 46 8.04 -7.74 -2.66
C PHE A 46 7.13 -8.90 -2.25
N THR A 47 7.11 -10.00 -3.01
CA THR A 47 6.17 -11.11 -2.79
C THR A 47 6.14 -11.56 -1.32
N GLU A 48 4.93 -11.67 -0.76
CA GLU A 48 4.67 -12.05 0.64
C GLU A 48 5.31 -11.16 1.71
N SER A 49 5.76 -9.95 1.38
CA SER A 49 6.24 -8.98 2.38
C SER A 49 5.10 -8.31 3.16
N VAL A 50 5.40 -7.81 4.35
CA VAL A 50 4.46 -7.09 5.22
C VAL A 50 4.93 -5.65 5.37
N TRP A 51 4.11 -4.70 4.92
CA TRP A 51 4.38 -3.27 4.99
C TRP A 51 3.43 -2.65 6.01
N LEU A 52 3.99 -2.16 7.11
CA LEU A 52 3.27 -1.49 8.18
C LEU A 52 3.86 -0.10 8.39
N ASN A 53 3.06 0.96 8.34
CA ASN A 53 3.51 2.34 8.54
C ASN A 53 4.64 2.75 7.57
N VAL A 54 4.61 2.25 6.33
CA VAL A 54 5.67 2.48 5.34
C VAL A 54 5.42 3.77 4.56
N ASN A 55 6.47 4.56 4.33
CA ASN A 55 6.40 5.72 3.45
C ASN A 55 7.11 5.45 2.12
N ALA A 56 6.34 5.20 1.06
CA ALA A 56 6.83 5.02 -0.30
C ALA A 56 6.48 6.20 -1.21
N SER A 57 6.34 7.42 -0.65
CA SER A 57 6.04 8.60 -1.44
C SER A 57 7.10 8.88 -2.50
N ASN A 58 6.68 9.24 -3.72
CA ASN A 58 7.56 9.45 -4.87
C ASN A 58 8.45 8.24 -5.27
N ALA A 59 8.20 7.05 -4.72
CA ALA A 59 8.91 5.84 -5.11
C ALA A 59 8.53 5.42 -6.54
N ILE A 60 9.46 4.77 -7.24
CA ILE A 60 9.24 4.39 -8.63
C ILE A 60 9.28 2.88 -8.78
N PHE A 61 8.11 2.27 -8.96
CA PHE A 61 7.92 0.82 -9.10
C PHE A 61 7.71 0.39 -10.55
N ALA A 62 7.25 1.31 -11.40
CA ALA A 62 6.92 1.03 -12.79
C ALA A 62 8.11 0.51 -13.60
N PRO A 63 7.90 -0.49 -14.47
CA PRO A 63 8.97 -1.02 -15.30
C PRO A 63 9.54 0.04 -16.25
N SER A 64 10.74 -0.21 -16.75
CA SER A 64 11.42 0.62 -17.74
C SER A 64 12.11 -0.24 -18.79
N ALA A 65 12.65 0.35 -19.86
CA ALA A 65 13.36 -0.39 -20.89
C ALA A 65 14.52 -1.26 -20.34
N SER A 66 15.18 -0.82 -19.27
CA SER A 66 16.27 -1.56 -18.61
C SER A 66 15.80 -2.49 -17.47
N PHE A 67 14.55 -2.35 -17.03
CA PHE A 67 13.94 -3.09 -15.93
C PHE A 67 12.51 -3.46 -16.34
N SER A 68 12.39 -4.36 -17.31
CA SER A 68 11.12 -4.68 -17.99
C SER A 68 10.21 -5.60 -17.18
N THR A 69 10.75 -6.33 -16.22
CA THR A 69 9.96 -7.16 -15.31
C THR A 69 9.16 -6.25 -14.38
N PRO A 70 7.83 -6.39 -14.29
CA PRO A 70 7.03 -5.66 -13.33
C PRO A 70 7.47 -5.95 -11.89
N THR A 71 7.34 -4.96 -11.02
CA THR A 71 7.53 -5.16 -9.57
C THR A 71 6.42 -6.09 -9.05
N SER A 72 6.80 -7.13 -8.29
CA SER A 72 5.82 -8.09 -7.76
C SER A 72 5.31 -7.65 -6.39
N PHE A 73 3.99 -7.48 -6.28
CA PHE A 73 3.26 -7.23 -5.03
C PHE A 73 2.38 -8.41 -4.60
N VAL A 74 2.60 -9.61 -5.17
CA VAL A 74 1.78 -10.79 -4.88
C VAL A 74 1.84 -11.15 -3.40
N GLY A 75 0.69 -11.22 -2.74
CA GLY A 75 0.59 -11.56 -1.32
C GLY A 75 1.16 -10.51 -0.37
N VAL A 76 1.52 -9.32 -0.85
CA VAL A 76 2.00 -8.23 0.00
C VAL A 76 0.88 -7.80 0.93
N THR A 77 1.18 -7.61 2.21
CA THR A 77 0.26 -6.98 3.15
C THR A 77 0.58 -5.49 3.25
N LEU A 78 -0.37 -4.61 2.95
CA LEU A 78 -0.21 -3.15 3.08
C LEU A 78 -1.11 -2.61 4.21
N GLU A 79 -0.50 -1.98 5.20
CA GLU A 79 -1.16 -1.30 6.31
C GLU A 79 -0.50 0.08 6.55
N ASN A 80 -1.32 1.13 6.52
CA ASN A 80 -0.88 2.52 6.68
C ASN A 80 0.33 2.89 5.77
N VAL A 81 0.24 2.57 4.48
CA VAL A 81 1.31 2.84 3.51
C VAL A 81 1.02 4.09 2.70
N ASN A 82 1.99 4.99 2.62
CA ASN A 82 1.90 6.21 1.82
C ASN A 82 2.53 6.00 0.43
N PHE A 83 1.71 5.99 -0.63
CA PHE A 83 2.14 5.96 -2.04
C PHE A 83 1.98 7.30 -2.77
N SER A 84 1.86 8.44 -2.05
CA SER A 84 1.68 9.75 -2.68
C SER A 84 2.79 10.06 -3.68
N GLY A 85 2.43 10.31 -4.94
CA GLY A 85 3.38 10.59 -6.02
C GLY A 85 4.18 9.36 -6.50
N ALA A 86 3.92 8.16 -5.97
CA ALA A 86 4.61 6.96 -6.42
C ALA A 86 4.15 6.54 -7.83
N ASP A 87 5.09 6.08 -8.64
CA ASP A 87 4.79 5.53 -9.97
C ASP A 87 4.58 4.03 -9.88
N LEU A 88 3.31 3.64 -9.80
CA LEU A 88 2.81 2.26 -9.79
C LEU A 88 2.26 1.83 -11.17
N SER A 89 2.55 2.58 -12.24
CA SER A 89 2.03 2.22 -13.56
C SER A 89 2.49 0.80 -13.96
N GLN A 90 1.55 0.00 -14.48
CA GLN A 90 1.76 -1.40 -14.88
C GLN A 90 2.15 -2.36 -13.73
N VAL A 91 2.04 -1.93 -12.47
CA VAL A 91 2.14 -2.83 -11.31
C VAL A 91 0.79 -3.50 -11.10
N ASP A 92 0.80 -4.84 -11.01
CA ASP A 92 -0.39 -5.59 -10.64
C ASP A 92 -0.56 -5.58 -9.12
N LEU A 93 -1.65 -4.96 -8.65
CA LEU A 93 -2.02 -4.88 -7.23
C LEU A 93 -3.19 -5.81 -6.88
N SER A 94 -3.65 -6.66 -7.81
CA SER A 94 -4.85 -7.52 -7.63
C SER A 94 -4.71 -8.56 -6.53
N PHE A 95 -3.48 -8.87 -6.11
CA PHE A 95 -3.16 -9.87 -5.10
C PHE A 95 -2.55 -9.28 -3.83
N VAL A 96 -2.73 -7.99 -3.61
CA VAL A 96 -2.32 -7.32 -2.38
C VAL A 96 -3.36 -7.56 -1.29
N ASN A 97 -2.90 -7.97 -0.13
CA ASN A 97 -3.70 -8.03 1.09
C ASN A 97 -3.72 -6.64 1.73
N THR A 98 -4.90 -6.07 1.87
CA THR A 98 -5.03 -4.75 2.48
C THR A 98 -5.82 -4.92 3.77
N LYS A 99 -5.12 -5.27 4.85
CA LYS A 99 -5.79 -5.54 6.13
C LYS A 99 -6.44 -4.31 6.77
N GLU A 100 -6.22 -3.12 6.23
CA GLU A 100 -6.61 -1.87 6.88
C GLU A 100 -7.01 -0.70 5.95
N ILE A 101 -7.17 -0.88 4.63
CA ILE A 101 -7.76 0.23 3.86
C ILE A 101 -9.24 0.29 4.15
N ASN A 102 -9.61 1.23 5.02
CA ASN A 102 -10.93 1.80 5.30
C ASN A 102 -12.08 1.13 4.54
N GLN A 103 -12.34 -0.14 4.83
CA GLN A 103 -13.46 -0.84 4.21
C GLN A 103 -14.75 -0.19 4.65
N PHE A 104 -14.75 0.59 5.73
CA PHE A 104 -15.85 1.43 6.15
C PHE A 104 -15.54 2.89 5.82
N ILE A 105 -16.26 3.45 4.85
CA ILE A 105 -16.10 4.84 4.39
C ILE A 105 -17.32 5.64 4.82
N TYR A 106 -17.12 6.68 5.63
CA TYR A 106 -18.19 7.61 6.00
C TYR A 106 -18.12 8.90 5.17
N ASN A 107 -19.11 9.13 4.32
CA ASN A 107 -19.26 10.37 3.57
C ASN A 107 -20.09 11.38 4.38
N ARG A 108 -19.41 12.28 5.09
CA ARG A 108 -20.01 13.33 5.92
C ARG A 108 -20.90 14.32 5.13
N SER A 109 -20.66 14.50 3.83
CA SER A 109 -21.46 15.43 3.02
C SER A 109 -22.87 14.91 2.79
N ILE A 110 -23.04 13.58 2.72
CA ILE A 110 -24.33 12.94 2.40
C ILE A 110 -24.86 12.06 3.53
N GLY A 111 -24.09 11.91 4.62
CA GLY A 111 -24.49 11.17 5.80
C GLY A 111 -24.47 9.66 5.62
N THR A 112 -23.75 9.12 4.66
CA THR A 112 -23.80 7.68 4.34
C THR A 112 -22.51 6.96 4.72
N LEU A 113 -22.64 5.81 5.36
CA LEU A 113 -21.59 4.84 5.64
C LEU A 113 -21.63 3.72 4.60
N TYR A 114 -20.51 3.46 3.95
CA TYR A 114 -20.35 2.44 2.92
C TYR A 114 -19.34 1.37 3.33
N PHE A 115 -19.58 0.14 2.89
CA PHE A 115 -18.57 -0.91 2.85
C PHE A 115 -17.90 -0.92 1.47
N ASP A 116 -16.61 -0.66 1.40
CA ASP A 116 -15.80 -0.79 0.19
C ASP A 116 -15.35 -2.25 0.02
N VAL A 117 -16.00 -2.93 -0.91
CA VAL A 117 -15.84 -4.39 -1.13
C VAL A 117 -14.54 -4.70 -1.85
N ASP A 118 -14.12 -3.82 -2.76
CA ASP A 118 -12.93 -4.02 -3.61
C ASP A 118 -11.72 -3.22 -3.13
N SER A 119 -11.90 -2.40 -2.09
CA SER A 119 -10.85 -1.61 -1.48
C SER A 119 -10.20 -0.58 -2.43
N THR A 120 -10.90 -0.19 -3.50
CA THR A 120 -10.45 0.80 -4.48
C THR A 120 -11.05 2.18 -4.27
N GLY A 121 -11.87 2.35 -3.23
CA GLY A 121 -12.34 3.64 -2.76
C GLY A 121 -13.46 4.28 -3.60
N GLY A 122 -14.05 3.60 -4.58
CA GLY A 122 -15.04 4.28 -5.43
C GLY A 122 -15.95 3.48 -6.35
N VAL A 123 -15.61 2.26 -6.76
CA VAL A 123 -16.38 1.55 -7.81
C VAL A 123 -17.29 0.44 -7.29
N SER A 124 -16.95 -0.23 -6.18
CA SER A 124 -17.80 -1.27 -5.59
C SER A 124 -18.06 -1.02 -4.11
N GLN A 125 -19.07 -0.22 -3.81
CA GLN A 125 -19.48 0.11 -2.45
C GLN A 125 -20.88 -0.44 -2.14
N VAL A 126 -21.04 -0.96 -0.93
CA VAL A 126 -22.34 -1.37 -0.37
C VAL A 126 -22.76 -0.33 0.67
N GLU A 127 -23.91 0.33 0.49
CA GLU A 127 -24.46 1.21 1.51
C GLU A 127 -24.85 0.38 2.75
N ILE A 128 -24.28 0.73 3.91
CA ILE A 128 -24.58 0.09 5.19
C ILE A 128 -25.68 0.87 5.92
N VAL A 129 -25.48 2.18 6.08
CA VAL A 129 -26.37 3.07 6.85
C VAL A 129 -26.36 4.47 6.27
N LYS A 130 -27.53 5.12 6.27
CA LYS A 130 -27.68 6.57 6.02
C LYS A 130 -28.23 7.29 7.24
N PHE A 131 -27.45 8.23 7.75
CA PHE A 131 -27.81 9.10 8.88
C PHE A 131 -28.57 10.33 8.38
N SER A 132 -29.63 10.70 9.07
CA SER A 132 -30.49 11.85 8.69
C SER A 132 -29.90 13.21 9.04
N ASN A 133 -28.92 13.27 9.95
CA ASN A 133 -28.35 14.50 10.49
C ASN A 133 -26.83 14.64 10.27
N ASN A 134 -26.23 13.80 9.41
CA ASN A 134 -24.81 13.82 9.05
C ASN A 134 -23.87 13.99 10.27
N PRO A 135 -23.92 13.08 11.26
CA PRO A 135 -23.12 13.19 12.48
C PRO A 135 -21.63 13.24 12.15
N ALA A 136 -20.83 13.95 12.96
CA ALA A 136 -19.39 14.06 12.75
C ALA A 136 -18.63 12.82 13.24
N LEU A 137 -18.86 11.68 12.59
CA LEU A 137 -18.19 10.42 12.90
C LEU A 137 -16.74 10.43 12.39
N THR A 138 -15.84 9.89 13.21
CA THR A 138 -14.42 9.64 12.91
C THR A 138 -14.14 8.14 12.90
N ARG A 139 -12.94 7.72 12.47
CA ARG A 139 -12.52 6.30 12.49
C ARG A 139 -12.65 5.68 13.89
N ASN A 140 -12.48 6.47 14.95
CA ASN A 140 -12.54 5.99 16.33
C ASN A 140 -13.98 5.75 16.84
N ASP A 141 -14.98 6.29 16.14
CA ASP A 141 -16.39 6.13 16.50
C ASP A 141 -17.00 4.85 15.90
N ILE A 142 -16.26 4.15 15.04
CA ILE A 142 -16.73 2.96 14.32
C ILE A 142 -15.86 1.77 14.72
N VAL A 143 -16.47 0.78 15.37
CA VAL A 143 -15.85 -0.49 15.73
C VAL A 143 -16.64 -1.63 15.08
N VAL A 144 -15.93 -2.52 14.42
CA VAL A 144 -16.48 -3.79 13.91
C VAL A 144 -16.22 -4.84 14.99
N VAL A 145 -17.28 -5.51 15.46
CA VAL A 145 -17.24 -6.50 16.55
C VAL A 145 -17.57 -7.89 16.03
#